data_AF-A0A2T0W4X5-F1
#
_entry.id   AF-A0A2T0W4X5-F1
#
_cell.length_a   1.000
_cell.length_b   1.000
_cell.length_c   1.000
_cell.angle_alpha   90.00
_cell.angle_beta   90.00
_cell.angle_gamma   90.00
#
_symmetry.space_group_name_H-M   'P 1'
#
loop_
_entity.id
_entity.type
_entity.pdbx_description
1 polymer ?
#
loop_
_entity_poly.entity_id
_entity_poly.type
_entity_poly.pdbx_seq_one_letter_code
_entity_poly.pdbx_strand_id
1 'polypeptide(L)'
;MTKLKLGALSDDKPVKLTVELPAPVHRDLVAYAKLLERQTGQPIANPAKLIGPMVERFIATDRGFAKLRRANTSSPPGKGE
;
A
#
# COMPACT_ATOMS: atom_id res chain seq x y z
N MET A 1 -19.03 -33.91 -14.03
CA MET A 1 -18.19 -32.79 -14.52
C MET A 1 -17.76 -31.95 -13.34
N THR A 2 -16.45 -31.86 -13.09
CA THR A 2 -15.88 -31.26 -11.88
C THR A 2 -15.81 -29.73 -12.01
N LYS A 3 -16.67 -29.04 -11.26
CA LYS A 3 -16.64 -27.57 -11.13
C LYS A 3 -15.39 -27.17 -10.34
N LEU A 4 -14.47 -26.44 -10.96
CA LEU A 4 -13.30 -25.89 -10.27
C LEU A 4 -13.79 -24.94 -9.16
N LYS A 5 -13.25 -25.12 -7.94
CA LYS A 5 -13.59 -24.35 -6.73
C LYS A 5 -12.81 -23.04 -6.60
N LEU A 6 -12.04 -22.64 -7.62
CA LEU A 6 -11.43 -21.32 -7.63
C LEU A 6 -12.54 -20.31 -7.95
N GLY A 7 -12.95 -19.54 -6.94
CA GLY A 7 -13.65 -18.27 -7.17
C GLY A 7 -12.78 -17.32 -7.99
N ALA A 8 -13.36 -16.24 -8.51
CA ALA A 8 -12.62 -15.24 -9.27
C ALA A 8 -11.36 -14.81 -8.50
N LEU A 9 -10.21 -14.92 -9.16
CA LEU A 9 -8.94 -14.43 -8.62
C LEU A 9 -9.08 -12.92 -8.36
N SER A 10 -8.60 -12.44 -7.22
CA SER A 10 -8.61 -11.02 -6.87
C SER A 10 -8.04 -10.21 -8.02
N ASP A 11 -8.84 -9.28 -8.55
CA ASP A 11 -8.42 -8.34 -9.59
C ASP A 11 -7.60 -7.22 -8.92
N ASP A 12 -6.43 -7.58 -8.38
CA ASP A 12 -5.46 -6.63 -7.81
C ASP A 12 -4.80 -5.85 -8.95
N LYS A 13 -5.60 -5.04 -9.64
CA LYS A 13 -5.14 -4.17 -10.72
C LYS A 13 -4.30 -3.06 -10.11
N PRO A 14 -2.99 -3.00 -10.42
CA PRO A 14 -2.15 -1.93 -9.92
C PRO A 14 -2.63 -0.60 -10.51
N VAL A 15 -2.89 0.38 -9.64
CA VAL A 15 -3.19 1.75 -10.05
C VAL A 15 -1.89 2.51 -10.23
N LYS A 16 -1.67 3.08 -11.42
CA LYS A 16 -0.51 3.94 -11.68
C LYS A 16 -0.78 5.34 -11.10
N LEU A 17 0.16 5.82 -10.29
CA LEU A 17 0.14 7.17 -9.73
C LEU A 17 1.42 7.90 -10.15
N THR A 18 1.27 9.15 -10.59
CA THR A 18 2.39 10.08 -10.76
C THR A 18 2.51 10.91 -9.49
N VAL A 19 3.69 10.94 -8.88
CA VAL A 19 3.93 11.62 -7.59
C VAL A 19 5.13 12.54 -7.73
N GLU A 20 4.99 13.77 -7.24
CA GLU A 20 6.11 14.70 -7.08
C GLU A 20 6.65 14.60 -5.66
N LEU A 21 7.97 14.43 -5.52
CA LEU A 21 8.65 14.36 -4.24
C LEU A 21 9.61 15.55 -4.10
N PRO A 22 9.69 16.18 -2.92
CA PRO A 22 10.76 17.12 -2.63
C PRO A 22 12.13 16.47 -2.87
N ALA A 23 13.06 17.21 -3.45
CA ALA A 23 14.39 16.68 -3.77
C ALA A 23 15.13 16.02 -2.58
N PRO A 24 15.06 16.54 -1.33
CA PRO A 24 15.65 15.85 -0.18
C PRO A 24 15.03 14.48 0.07
N VAL A 25 13.69 14.37 -0.02
CA VAL A 25 12.96 13.11 0.19
C VAL A 25 13.34 12.07 -0.85
N HIS A 26 13.50 12.47 -2.12
CA HIS A 26 13.98 11.55 -3.15
C HIS A 26 15.39 11.04 -2.86
N ARG A 27 16.31 11.91 -2.40
CA ARG A 27 17.67 11.50 -2.03
C ARG A 27 17.67 10.50 -0.87
N ASP A 28 16.85 10.74 0.14
CA ASP A 28 16.69 9.84 1.28
C ASP A 28 16.10 8.49 0.87
N LEU A 29 15.12 8.49 -0.04
CA LEU A 29 14.54 7.26 -0.60
C LEU A 29 15.58 6.41 -1.35
N VAL A 30 16.45 7.05 -2.15
CA VAL A 30 17.57 6.38 -2.83
C VAL A 30 18.57 5.81 -1.82
N ALA A 31 18.90 6.56 -0.78
CA ALA A 31 19.80 6.10 0.27
C ALA A 31 19.21 4.92 1.05
N TYR A 32 17.92 4.98 1.39
CA TYR A 32 17.18 3.92 2.05
C TYR A 32 17.18 2.63 1.22
N ALA A 33 16.91 2.73 -0.09
CA ALA A 33 16.96 1.57 -0.99
C ALA A 33 18.32 0.88 -0.95
N LYS A 34 19.42 1.64 -1.05
CA LYS A 34 20.79 1.09 -0.98
C LYS A 34 21.09 0.39 0.35
N LEU A 35 20.59 0.91 1.47
CA LEU A 35 20.76 0.26 2.76
C LEU A 35 19.94 -1.02 2.85
N LEU A 36 18.71 -1.01 2.34
CA LEU A 36 17.85 -2.19 2.34
C LEU A 36 18.40 -3.31 1.44
N GLU A 37 18.97 -2.98 0.29
CA GLU A 37 19.67 -3.94 -0.58
C GLU A 37 20.80 -4.66 0.18
N ARG A 38 21.61 -3.90 0.91
CA ARG A 38 22.72 -4.45 1.71
C ARG A 38 22.22 -5.35 2.83
N GLN A 39 21.10 -5.00 3.46
CA GLN A 39 20.53 -5.78 4.56
C GLN A 39 19.85 -7.07 4.09
N THR A 40 19.16 -7.02 2.95
CA THR A 40 18.34 -8.14 2.45
C THR A 40 19.04 -9.00 1.42
N GLY A 41 20.13 -8.51 0.82
CA GLY A 41 20.80 -9.13 -0.33
C GLY A 41 19.97 -9.08 -1.62
N GLN A 42 18.81 -8.41 -1.61
CA GLN A 42 17.90 -8.32 -2.74
C GLN A 42 18.11 -6.98 -3.45
N PRO A 43 18.37 -6.97 -4.77
CA PRO A 43 18.55 -5.74 -5.52
C PRO A 43 17.22 -4.97 -5.67
N ILE A 44 17.28 -3.65 -5.53
CA ILE A 44 16.17 -2.70 -5.65
C ILE A 44 16.49 -1.75 -6.81
N ALA A 45 16.21 -2.22 -8.03
CA ALA A 45 16.51 -1.48 -9.26
C ALA A 45 15.80 -0.12 -9.38
N ASN A 46 14.68 0.09 -8.68
CA ASN A 46 13.95 1.34 -8.68
C ASN A 46 13.46 1.68 -7.26
N PRO A 47 14.01 2.71 -6.60
CA PRO A 47 13.58 3.14 -5.27
C PRO A 47 12.08 3.50 -5.17
N ALA A 48 11.46 3.95 -6.27
CA ALA A 48 10.03 4.28 -6.31
C ALA A 48 9.14 3.07 -6.04
N LYS A 49 9.61 1.83 -6.28
CA LYS A 49 8.87 0.62 -5.93
C LYS A 49 8.67 0.44 -4.43
N LEU A 50 9.46 1.12 -3.59
CA LEU A 50 9.30 1.11 -2.14
C LEU A 50 8.11 1.95 -1.66
N ILE A 51 7.67 2.93 -2.45
CA ILE A 51 6.61 3.86 -2.06
C ILE A 51 5.31 3.10 -1.75
N GLY A 52 4.90 2.17 -2.61
CA GLY A 52 3.68 1.37 -2.41
C GLY A 52 3.69 0.60 -1.07
N PRO A 53 4.67 -0.30 -0.84
CA PRO A 53 4.78 -1.02 0.42
C PRO A 53 4.97 -0.13 1.66
N MET A 54 5.68 1.00 1.54
CA MET A 54 5.83 1.96 2.64
C MET A 54 4.50 2.61 3.01
N VAL A 55 3.72 3.05 2.01
CA VAL A 55 2.40 3.64 2.20
C VAL A 55 1.43 2.62 2.77
N GLU A 56 1.44 1.39 2.26
CA GLU A 56 0.64 0.28 2.80
C GLU A 56 0.95 0.06 4.28
N ARG A 57 2.24 -0.03 4.63
CA ARG A 57 2.68 -0.23 6.02
C ARG A 57 2.28 0.94 6.92
N PHE A 58 2.41 2.17 6.42
CA PHE A 58 2.00 3.37 7.14
C PHE A 58 0.49 3.34 7.44
N ILE A 59 -0.35 3.14 6.42
CA ILE A 59 -1.82 3.08 6.56
C ILE A 59 -2.23 1.94 7.51
N ALA A 60 -1.62 0.76 7.38
CA ALA A 60 -1.95 -0.39 8.21
C ALA A 60 -1.62 -0.19 9.69
N THR A 61 -0.63 0.64 10.01
CA THR A 61 -0.15 0.89 11.38
C THR A 61 -0.69 2.17 12.01
N ASP A 62 -1.30 3.06 11.22
CA ASP A 62 -1.93 4.28 11.71
C ASP A 62 -3.23 3.97 12.49
N ARG A 63 -3.13 4.03 13.83
CA ARG A 63 -4.27 3.82 14.73
C ARG A 63 -5.33 4.92 14.63
N GLY A 64 -4.92 6.16 14.34
CA GLY A 64 -5.84 7.28 14.16
C GLY A 64 -6.72 7.05 12.94
N PHE A 65 -6.09 6.70 11.82
CA PHE A 65 -6.79 6.27 10.62
C PHE A 65 -7.71 5.07 10.87
N ALA A 66 -7.21 4.04 11.55
CA ALA A 66 -8.00 2.84 11.85
C ALA A 66 -9.26 3.15 12.69
N LYS A 67 -9.19 4.05 13.67
CA LYS A 67 -10.33 4.47 14.49
C LYS A 67 -11.39 5.20 13.64
N LEU A 68 -10.99 6.19 12.86
CA LEU A 68 -11.90 6.97 12.02
C LEU A 68 -12.54 6.11 10.92
N ARG A 69 -11.78 5.21 10.30
CA ARG A 69 -12.31 4.27 9.30
C ARG A 69 -13.39 3.36 9.90
N ARG A 70 -13.19 2.84 11.11
CA ARG A 70 -14.19 2.02 11.80
C ARG A 70 -15.45 2.82 12.11
N ALA A 71 -15.32 4.05 12.62
CA ALA A 71 -16.45 4.92 12.91
C ALA A 71 -17.31 5.21 11.65
N ASN A 72 -16.67 5.42 10.50
CA ASN A 72 -17.37 5.61 9.23
C ASN A 72 -18.00 4.33 8.65
N THR A 73 -17.45 3.15 8.96
CA THR A 73 -17.99 1.86 8.48
C THR A 73 -19.15 1.37 9.37
N SER A 74 -19.28 1.89 10.59
CA SER A 74 -20.33 1.51 11.54
C SER A 74 -21.65 2.29 11.40
N SER A 75 -21.78 3.19 10.42
CA SER A 75 -23.10 3.74 10.09
C SER A 75 -23.97 2.64 9.47
N PRO A 76 -25.11 2.26 10.08
CA PRO A 76 -26.03 1.30 9.47
C PRO A 76 -26.53 1.86 8.13
N PRO A 77 -26.93 1.01 7.17
CA PRO A 77 -27.69 1.49 6.02
C PRO A 77 -28.93 2.18 6.58
N GLY A 78 -29.07 3.48 6.28
CA GLY A 78 -30.23 4.28 6.68
C GLY A 78 -31.50 3.54 6.30
N LYS A 79 -32.29 3.19 7.31
CA LYS A 79 -33.64 2.68 7.12
C LYS A 79 -34.57 3.88 7.27
N GLY A 80 -35.28 4.22 6.19
CA GLY A 80 -36.34 5.23 6.15
C GLY A 80 -35.99 6.41 5.26
N GLU A 81 -36.60 6.49 4.09
CA GLU A 81 -37.95 7.05 3.93
C GLU A 81 -38.81 6.08 3.12
#